data_AF-A0A2H3CF72-F1
#
_entry.id   AF-A0A2H3CF72-F1
#
_cell.length_a   1.000
_cell.length_b   1.000
_cell.length_c   1.000
_cell.angle_alpha   90.00
_cell.angle_beta   90.00
_cell.angle_gamma   90.00
#
_symmetry.space_group_name_H-M   'P 1'
#
loop_
_entity.id
_entity.type
_entity.pdbx_description
1 polymer ?
#
loop_
_entity_poly.entity_id
_entity_poly.type
_entity_poly.pdbx_seq_one_letter_code
_entity_poly.pdbx_strand_id
1 'polypeptide(L)'
;MLNLGAEYAWLDVLCLRQKGGLREDLREEEWKVNVPTIGSVYGDAKKVVCYLSGLGRPLSSDADNLESDRCWFKRAWTLQEISRDPIIGRDTGDEQLRAKFKGQLLSLQDIRGGNVYDVLSEMQKRVSTHPVDKIAGMAYLMGSESIPAYYGKQSEEDAWIALIDVTANWCQPDFLFLHPKPGTKSWRPSWKQVMTEKLPLKGKPAWGSSWIKQLGMEKAKTSSFNDGYIIESALVRGLSEGNPQGQERHGKLVEDNTGTHHTFKIVTHHQYPIPDGLYTLLGADSKDFRVLLHWVVGRRLPDRRLMKLSVFQMYEDTEFARLSLYFEHDLPKYSHITIQRVSILQVLQLSLYATFTTPGTPNIWRIRYAASPL
;
A
#
# COMPACT_ATOMS: atom_id res chain seq x y z
N MET A 1 29.35 4.00 18.05
CA MET A 1 28.24 4.75 18.66
C MET A 1 28.74 5.89 19.53
N LEU A 2 29.57 5.66 20.55
CA LEU A 2 30.18 6.74 21.36
C LEU A 2 30.93 7.78 20.50
N ASN A 3 31.76 7.32 19.55
CA ASN A 3 32.44 8.21 18.59
C ASN A 3 31.50 8.98 17.65
N LEU A 4 30.22 8.60 17.59
CA LEU A 4 29.17 9.31 16.84
C LEU A 4 28.35 10.23 17.76
N GLY A 5 28.79 10.44 19.00
CA GLY A 5 28.14 11.30 19.99
C GLY A 5 26.89 10.70 20.63
N ALA A 6 26.67 9.39 20.51
CA ALA A 6 25.53 8.73 21.15
C ALA A 6 25.82 8.46 22.63
N GLU A 7 24.97 8.94 23.53
CA GLU A 7 25.01 8.61 24.97
C GLU A 7 24.34 7.26 25.25
N TYR A 8 23.28 6.96 24.50
CA TYR A 8 22.52 5.71 24.58
C TYR A 8 22.32 5.15 23.17
N ALA A 9 22.27 3.82 23.07
CA ALA A 9 21.95 3.13 21.83
C ALA A 9 20.94 2.02 22.11
N TRP A 10 19.94 1.93 21.25
CA TRP A 10 19.03 0.80 21.22
C TRP A 10 19.58 -0.27 20.26
N LEU A 11 19.50 -1.55 20.65
CA LEU A 11 20.04 -2.66 19.88
C LEU A 11 19.00 -3.78 19.76
N ASP A 12 18.47 -3.97 18.55
CA ASP A 12 17.39 -4.91 18.22
C ASP A 12 17.54 -6.30 18.80
N VAL A 13 18.71 -6.93 18.63
CA VAL A 13 18.96 -8.32 19.02
C VAL A 13 18.88 -8.51 20.54
N LEU A 14 19.08 -7.45 21.32
CA LEU A 14 18.93 -7.46 22.78
C LEU A 14 17.53 -7.03 23.22
N CYS A 15 16.85 -6.22 22.41
CA CYS A 15 15.53 -5.68 22.74
C CYS A 15 14.38 -6.60 22.30
N LEU A 16 14.65 -7.63 21.49
CA LEU A 16 13.71 -8.70 21.16
C LEU A 16 14.12 -10.01 21.82
N ARG A 17 13.19 -10.62 22.56
CA ARG A 17 13.40 -11.96 23.11
C ARG A 17 13.62 -12.97 22.01
N GLN A 18 14.79 -13.60 22.01
CA GLN A 18 15.20 -14.60 21.02
C GLN A 18 14.71 -16.00 21.41
N LYS A 19 14.51 -16.85 20.41
CA LYS A 19 14.12 -18.25 20.62
C LYS A 19 15.15 -19.02 21.43
N GLY A 20 14.68 -19.73 22.45
CA GLY A 20 15.53 -20.53 23.34
C GLY A 20 16.30 -19.69 24.35
N GLY A 21 15.93 -18.42 24.53
CA GLY A 21 16.53 -17.53 25.51
C GLY A 21 15.97 -17.74 26.92
N LEU A 22 16.52 -16.98 27.87
CA LEU A 22 15.96 -16.89 29.22
C LEU A 22 14.51 -16.38 29.16
N ARG A 23 13.65 -16.92 30.03
CA ARG A 23 12.23 -16.55 30.13
C ARG A 23 11.47 -16.69 28.80
N GLU A 24 11.71 -17.79 28.08
CA GLU A 24 10.99 -18.14 26.84
C GLU A 24 9.45 -18.15 27.04
N ASP A 25 8.98 -18.38 28.28
CA ASP A 25 7.57 -18.27 28.68
C ASP A 25 6.94 -16.92 28.33
N LEU A 26 7.73 -15.84 28.34
CA LEU A 26 7.25 -14.48 28.04
C LEU A 26 7.28 -14.15 26.54
N ARG A 27 7.94 -14.97 25.71
CA ARG A 27 8.25 -14.61 24.33
C ARG A 27 7.00 -14.36 23.50
N GLU A 28 6.05 -15.28 23.54
CA GLU A 28 4.82 -15.16 22.75
C GLU A 28 4.04 -13.89 23.14
N GLU A 29 3.96 -13.58 24.42
CA GLU A 29 3.28 -12.36 24.91
C GLU A 29 4.02 -11.08 24.54
N GLU A 30 5.34 -11.02 24.71
CA GLU A 30 6.14 -9.86 24.32
C GLU A 30 6.12 -9.64 22.81
N TRP A 31 6.16 -10.72 22.02
CA TRP A 31 6.15 -10.64 20.57
C TRP A 31 4.86 -10.05 20.02
N LYS A 32 3.72 -10.22 20.69
CA LYS A 32 2.45 -9.59 20.27
C LYS A 32 2.58 -8.09 20.04
N VAL A 33 3.40 -7.43 20.86
CA VAL A 33 3.61 -5.98 20.81
C VAL A 33 4.93 -5.66 20.13
N ASN A 34 6.03 -6.23 20.62
CA ASN A 34 7.38 -5.81 20.22
C ASN A 34 7.65 -6.07 18.73
N VAL A 35 7.11 -7.16 18.19
CA VAL A 35 7.39 -7.53 16.82
C VAL A 35 6.86 -6.47 15.85
N PRO A 36 5.56 -6.14 15.86
CA PRO A 36 5.03 -5.18 14.92
C PRO A 36 5.33 -3.71 15.31
N THR A 37 5.81 -3.42 16.53
CA THR A 37 6.12 -2.04 16.99
C THR A 37 7.57 -1.59 16.78
N ILE A 38 8.50 -2.51 16.48
CA ILE A 38 9.94 -2.18 16.45
C ILE A 38 10.31 -1.17 15.36
N GLY A 39 9.59 -1.18 14.23
CA GLY A 39 9.85 -0.31 13.08
C GLY A 39 9.73 1.20 13.37
N SER A 40 9.03 1.58 14.45
CA SER A 40 8.98 2.97 14.91
C SER A 40 10.35 3.48 15.33
N VAL A 41 11.13 2.66 16.03
CA VAL A 41 12.44 3.06 16.56
C VAL A 41 13.36 3.52 15.43
N TYR A 42 13.35 2.82 14.30
CA TYR A 42 14.17 3.16 13.14
C TYR A 42 13.63 4.35 12.34
N GLY A 43 12.32 4.56 12.35
CA GLY A 43 11.67 5.65 11.63
C GLY A 43 12.02 7.03 12.17
N ASP A 44 12.09 7.14 13.50
CA ASP A 44 12.31 8.41 14.21
C ASP A 44 13.75 8.59 14.70
N ALA A 45 14.60 7.57 14.54
CA ALA A 45 16.00 7.63 14.95
C ALA A 45 16.79 8.67 14.12
N LYS A 46 17.56 9.52 14.83
CA LYS A 46 18.48 10.48 14.21
C LYS A 46 19.55 9.80 13.35
N LYS A 47 20.03 8.63 13.78
CA LYS A 47 21.01 7.79 13.08
C LYS A 47 20.70 6.32 13.34
N VAL A 48 20.76 5.50 12.30
CA VAL A 48 20.65 4.04 12.41
C VAL A 48 21.93 3.43 11.87
N VAL A 49 22.53 2.51 12.62
CA VAL A 49 23.70 1.75 12.17
C VAL A 49 23.27 0.36 11.72
N CYS A 50 23.43 0.07 10.44
CA CYS A 50 23.05 -1.20 9.83
C CYS A 50 24.26 -2.12 9.73
N TYR A 51 24.20 -3.27 10.42
CA TYR A 51 25.20 -4.33 10.30
C TYR A 51 24.77 -5.32 9.22
N LEU A 52 25.12 -5.03 7.96
CA LEU A 52 24.62 -5.76 6.78
C LEU A 52 25.08 -7.22 6.71
N SER A 53 26.24 -7.54 7.29
CA SER A 53 26.73 -8.92 7.46
C SER A 53 26.07 -9.67 8.65
N GLY A 54 25.16 -9.02 9.38
CA GLY A 54 24.45 -9.56 10.53
C GLY A 54 25.27 -9.62 11.83
N LEU A 55 24.56 -9.59 12.96
CA LEU A 55 25.09 -9.81 14.33
C LEU A 55 26.36 -9.00 14.66
N GLY A 56 26.45 -7.76 14.16
CA GLY A 56 27.59 -6.91 14.44
C GLY A 56 28.88 -7.35 13.73
N ARG A 57 28.84 -8.22 12.72
CA ARG A 57 30.03 -8.64 11.96
C ARG A 57 30.56 -7.51 11.06
N PRO A 58 31.87 -7.49 10.74
CA PRO A 58 32.42 -6.59 9.73
C PRO A 58 31.73 -6.73 8.38
N LEU A 59 31.65 -5.64 7.64
CA LEU A 59 31.21 -5.67 6.25
C LEU A 59 32.22 -6.51 5.44
N SER A 60 31.76 -7.64 4.91
CA SER A 60 32.62 -8.58 4.17
C SER A 60 32.05 -8.85 2.78
N SER A 61 32.88 -9.39 1.90
CA SER A 61 32.44 -9.92 0.61
C SER A 61 31.34 -10.95 0.80
N ASP A 62 31.32 -11.79 1.84
CA ASP A 62 30.20 -12.75 2.03
C ASP A 62 28.82 -12.08 2.14
N ALA A 63 28.75 -10.82 2.58
CA ALA A 63 27.50 -10.05 2.60
C ALA A 63 27.07 -9.57 1.19
N ASP A 64 27.99 -9.56 0.23
CA ASP A 64 27.79 -9.12 -1.15
C ASP A 64 26.87 -10.04 -1.96
N ASN A 65 26.65 -11.26 -1.44
CA ASN A 65 25.72 -12.22 -1.99
C ASN A 65 24.29 -11.77 -1.64
N LEU A 66 23.80 -10.78 -2.40
CA LEU A 66 22.47 -10.21 -2.29
C LEU A 66 21.36 -11.25 -2.53
N GLU A 67 21.68 -12.41 -3.11
CA GLU A 67 20.74 -13.51 -3.34
C GLU A 67 20.63 -14.45 -2.13
N SER A 68 21.55 -14.36 -1.16
CA SER A 68 21.48 -15.18 0.05
C SER A 68 20.27 -14.82 0.90
N ASP A 69 19.50 -15.81 1.34
CA ASP A 69 18.42 -15.63 2.31
C ASP A 69 18.89 -15.07 3.67
N ARG A 70 20.20 -15.14 3.95
CA ARG A 70 20.82 -14.54 5.13
C ARG A 70 21.20 -13.07 4.93
N CYS A 71 21.20 -12.58 3.69
CA CYS A 71 21.50 -11.21 3.36
C CYS A 71 20.49 -10.27 4.03
N TRP A 72 20.97 -9.15 4.59
CA TRP A 72 20.11 -8.16 5.24
C TRP A 72 18.98 -7.70 4.29
N PHE A 73 19.25 -7.50 2.99
CA PHE A 73 18.24 -7.06 2.02
C PHE A 73 17.16 -8.11 1.70
N LYS A 74 17.42 -9.38 2.01
CA LYS A 74 16.51 -10.50 1.73
C LYS A 74 15.62 -10.85 2.91
N ARG A 75 15.86 -10.34 4.11
CA ARG A 75 15.04 -10.70 5.28
C ARG A 75 13.81 -9.80 5.38
N ALA A 76 12.63 -10.37 5.61
CA ALA A 76 11.38 -9.61 5.76
C ALA A 76 11.50 -8.57 6.88
N TRP A 77 12.08 -8.99 8.00
CA TRP A 77 12.26 -8.20 9.21
C TRP A 77 12.98 -6.88 8.99
N THR A 78 14.00 -6.87 8.14
CA THR A 78 14.88 -5.72 7.99
C THR A 78 14.28 -4.60 7.15
N LEU A 79 13.13 -4.85 6.49
CA LEU A 79 12.45 -3.81 5.70
C LEU A 79 11.95 -2.69 6.63
N GLN A 80 11.54 -3.00 7.85
CA GLN A 80 11.11 -2.00 8.82
C GLN A 80 12.28 -1.23 9.46
N GLU A 81 13.52 -1.70 9.27
CA GLU A 81 14.75 -1.07 9.78
C GLU A 81 15.28 0.03 8.85
N ILE A 82 14.64 0.23 7.68
CA ILE A 82 15.00 1.30 6.75
C ILE A 82 14.82 2.65 7.43
N SER A 83 15.88 3.45 7.37
CA SER A 83 15.93 4.82 7.88
C SER A 83 16.35 5.79 6.78
N ARG A 84 16.12 7.08 7.01
CA ARG A 84 16.49 8.15 6.06
C ARG A 84 17.98 8.38 5.93
N ASP A 85 18.75 8.03 6.96
CA ASP A 85 20.19 8.27 7.00
C ASP A 85 20.93 7.09 7.65
N PRO A 86 20.96 5.93 6.97
CA PRO A 86 21.58 4.72 7.49
C PRO A 86 23.11 4.83 7.41
N ILE A 87 23.78 4.39 8.47
CA ILE A 87 25.23 4.25 8.56
C ILE A 87 25.58 2.77 8.39
N ILE A 88 26.52 2.46 7.51
CA ILE A 88 27.04 1.09 7.38
C ILE A 88 27.95 0.78 8.57
N GLY A 89 27.57 -0.21 9.38
CA GLY A 89 28.31 -0.65 10.54
C GLY A 89 29.53 -1.49 10.17
N ARG A 90 30.65 -1.30 10.88
CA ARG A 90 31.94 -1.98 10.65
C ARG A 90 32.35 -2.03 9.17
N ASP A 91 32.29 -0.86 8.55
CA ASP A 91 32.88 -0.60 7.24
C ASP A 91 34.37 -0.99 7.26
N THR A 92 34.77 -1.85 6.33
CA THR A 92 36.14 -2.37 6.21
C THR A 92 37.03 -1.51 5.31
N GLY A 93 36.47 -0.45 4.70
CA GLY A 93 37.20 0.44 3.80
C GLY A 93 37.20 0.00 2.33
N ASP A 94 36.51 -1.10 2.00
CA ASP A 94 36.28 -1.51 0.60
C ASP A 94 35.28 -0.56 -0.06
N GLU A 95 35.78 0.31 -0.93
CA GLU A 95 34.98 1.34 -1.58
C GLU A 95 33.93 0.77 -2.55
N GLN A 96 34.24 -0.31 -3.26
CA GLN A 96 33.30 -0.93 -4.20
C GLN A 96 32.14 -1.57 -3.46
N LEU A 97 32.45 -2.34 -2.41
CA LEU A 97 31.46 -2.98 -1.56
C LEU A 97 30.57 -1.92 -0.88
N ARG A 98 31.20 -0.86 -0.35
CA ARG A 98 30.50 0.28 0.27
C ARG A 98 29.58 0.99 -0.71
N ALA A 99 30.04 1.26 -1.93
CA ALA A 99 29.23 1.92 -2.97
C ALA A 99 28.02 1.07 -3.37
N LYS A 100 28.22 -0.25 -3.56
CA LYS A 100 27.15 -1.22 -3.85
C LYS A 100 26.06 -1.18 -2.78
N PHE A 101 26.43 -1.30 -1.50
CA PHE A 101 25.45 -1.30 -0.41
C PHE A 101 24.78 0.04 -0.16
N LYS A 102 25.51 1.15 -0.32
CA LYS A 102 24.90 2.48 -0.29
C LYS A 102 23.84 2.63 -1.38
N GLY A 103 24.13 2.19 -2.61
CA GLY A 103 23.15 2.20 -3.70
C GLY A 103 21.89 1.39 -3.37
N GLN A 104 22.06 0.22 -2.75
CA GLN A 104 20.93 -0.62 -2.30
C GLN A 104 20.14 0.00 -1.15
N LEU A 105 20.80 0.67 -0.19
CA LEU A 105 20.09 1.38 0.89
C LEU A 105 19.33 2.59 0.34
N LEU A 106 19.94 3.35 -0.56
CA LEU A 106 19.33 4.51 -1.21
C LEU A 106 18.09 4.11 -2.02
N SER A 107 18.11 2.99 -2.73
CA SER A 107 16.94 2.51 -3.49
C SER A 107 15.75 2.13 -2.60
N LEU A 108 15.97 1.93 -1.30
CA LEU A 108 14.95 1.60 -0.31
C LEU A 108 14.43 2.82 0.47
N GLN A 109 15.14 3.96 0.46
CA GLN A 109 14.77 5.14 1.26
C GLN A 109 13.40 5.71 0.89
N ASP A 110 13.05 5.68 -0.39
CA ASP A 110 11.82 6.26 -0.93
C ASP A 110 10.57 5.39 -0.68
N ILE A 111 10.73 4.16 -0.18
CA ILE A 111 9.61 3.25 0.08
C ILE A 111 8.80 3.73 1.28
N ARG A 112 9.46 4.25 2.32
CA ARG A 112 8.78 4.86 3.47
C ARG A 112 8.23 6.21 3.00
N GLY A 113 6.92 6.30 2.77
CA GLY A 113 6.35 7.47 2.09
C GLY A 113 5.67 7.15 0.77
N GLY A 114 6.08 6.04 0.15
CA GLY A 114 5.70 5.64 -1.20
C GLY A 114 4.32 5.00 -1.29
N ASN A 115 4.02 4.48 -2.48
CA ASN A 115 2.80 3.73 -2.74
C ASN A 115 2.82 2.40 -1.97
N VAL A 116 1.66 1.88 -1.54
CA VAL A 116 1.58 0.57 -0.88
C VAL A 116 2.22 -0.56 -1.70
N TYR A 117 2.17 -0.48 -3.04
CA TYR A 117 2.78 -1.46 -3.93
C TYR A 117 4.31 -1.40 -3.97
N ASP A 118 4.93 -0.27 -3.63
CA ASP A 118 6.38 -0.20 -3.48
C ASP A 118 6.84 -1.03 -2.28
N VAL A 119 6.13 -0.91 -1.15
CA VAL A 119 6.35 -1.72 0.05
C VAL A 119 6.15 -3.20 -0.26
N LEU A 120 5.02 -3.55 -0.90
CA LEU A 120 4.71 -4.93 -1.27
C LEU A 120 5.72 -5.51 -2.26
N SER A 121 6.18 -4.73 -3.24
CA SER A 121 7.21 -5.14 -4.21
C SER A 121 8.52 -5.53 -3.52
N GLU A 122 8.95 -4.76 -2.53
CA GLU A 122 10.15 -5.14 -1.77
C GLU A 122 9.90 -6.29 -0.80
N MET A 123 8.69 -6.41 -0.24
CA MET A 123 8.35 -7.53 0.64
C MET A 123 8.22 -8.86 -0.13
N GLN A 124 7.78 -8.84 -1.40
CA GLN A 124 7.75 -10.02 -2.28
C GLN A 124 9.13 -10.68 -2.42
N LYS A 125 10.19 -9.88 -2.48
CA LYS A 125 11.57 -10.35 -2.68
C LYS A 125 12.20 -10.95 -1.43
N ARG A 126 11.55 -10.82 -0.28
CA ARG A 126 12.10 -11.15 1.03
C ARG A 126 11.66 -12.52 1.53
N VAL A 127 12.45 -13.11 2.40
CA VAL A 127 12.19 -14.36 3.12
C VAL A 127 11.91 -14.07 4.59
N SER A 128 11.07 -14.87 5.23
CA SER A 128 10.72 -14.74 6.64
C SER A 128 10.89 -16.06 7.37
N THR A 129 11.04 -16.00 8.70
CA THR A 129 11.11 -17.20 9.53
C THR A 129 9.72 -17.75 9.79
N HIS A 130 8.77 -16.87 10.13
CA HIS A 130 7.35 -17.18 10.14
C HIS A 130 6.67 -16.46 8.97
N PRO A 131 5.69 -17.08 8.30
CA PRO A 131 4.99 -16.45 7.20
C PRO A 131 4.41 -15.06 7.57
N VAL A 132 3.86 -14.93 8.78
CA VAL A 132 3.29 -13.68 9.33
C VAL A 132 4.31 -12.55 9.58
N ASP A 133 5.62 -12.83 9.63
CA ASP A 133 6.63 -11.79 9.86
C ASP A 133 6.64 -10.75 8.72
N LYS A 134 6.29 -11.18 7.50
CA LYS A 134 6.16 -10.26 6.36
C LYS A 134 5.04 -9.25 6.56
N ILE A 135 3.91 -9.67 7.13
CA ILE A 135 2.80 -8.75 7.42
C ILE A 135 3.20 -7.78 8.54
N ALA A 136 3.77 -8.29 9.63
CA ALA A 136 4.19 -7.45 10.75
C ALA A 136 5.26 -6.42 10.36
N GLY A 137 6.25 -6.82 9.55
CA GLY A 137 7.32 -5.95 9.07
C GLY A 137 6.86 -4.82 8.14
N MET A 138 5.62 -4.81 7.69
CA MET A 138 5.05 -3.72 6.87
C MET A 138 4.22 -2.73 7.67
N ALA A 139 3.87 -3.01 8.93
CA ALA A 139 2.89 -2.21 9.68
C ALA A 139 3.21 -0.71 9.73
N TYR A 140 4.48 -0.35 9.98
CA TYR A 140 4.91 1.06 9.96
C TYR A 140 5.11 1.63 8.57
N LEU A 141 5.54 0.81 7.61
CA LEU A 141 5.75 1.25 6.24
C LEU A 141 4.42 1.62 5.57
N MET A 142 3.35 0.93 5.96
CA MET A 142 1.96 1.20 5.56
C MET A 142 1.26 2.23 6.45
N GLY A 143 2.00 2.97 7.29
CA GLY A 143 1.50 4.18 7.95
C GLY A 143 0.24 3.94 8.79
N SER A 144 0.20 2.82 9.50
CA SER A 144 -0.96 2.41 10.28
C SER A 144 -1.04 3.20 11.60
N GLU A 145 -2.21 3.79 11.90
CA GLU A 145 -2.45 4.49 13.18
C GLU A 145 -2.65 3.54 14.36
N SER A 146 -3.03 2.30 14.07
CA SER A 146 -3.14 1.21 15.03
C SER A 146 -2.44 -0.01 14.47
N ILE A 147 -1.82 -0.83 15.31
CA ILE A 147 -1.01 -1.95 14.86
C ILE A 147 -1.63 -3.24 15.39
N PRO A 148 -1.95 -4.23 14.54
CA PRO A 148 -2.49 -5.50 15.02
C PRO A 148 -1.47 -6.24 15.87
N ALA A 149 -1.94 -6.91 16.91
CA ALA A 149 -1.08 -7.78 17.70
C ALA A 149 -0.52 -8.93 16.83
N TYR A 150 0.74 -9.26 17.02
CA TYR A 150 1.40 -10.35 16.30
C TYR A 150 1.11 -11.70 16.94
N TYR A 151 0.70 -12.67 16.14
CA TYR A 151 0.50 -14.05 16.56
C TYR A 151 1.21 -14.97 15.58
N GLY A 152 2.33 -15.59 16.00
CA GLY A 152 3.17 -16.42 15.13
C GLY A 152 2.46 -17.63 14.50
N LYS A 153 1.32 -18.06 15.07
CA LYS A 153 0.50 -19.18 14.58
C LYS A 153 -0.76 -18.74 13.81
N GLN A 154 -1.01 -17.44 13.69
CA GLN A 154 -2.15 -16.92 12.92
C GLN A 154 -1.94 -17.18 11.43
N SER A 155 -3.04 -17.33 10.68
CA SER A 155 -2.96 -17.44 9.23
C SER A 155 -2.48 -16.12 8.63
N GLU A 156 -1.75 -16.20 7.51
CA GLU A 156 -1.27 -15.00 6.82
C GLU A 156 -2.42 -14.12 6.32
N GLU A 157 -3.51 -14.73 5.87
CA GLU A 157 -4.69 -14.00 5.38
C GLU A 157 -5.39 -13.26 6.53
N ASP A 158 -5.55 -13.88 7.70
CA ASP A 158 -6.17 -13.20 8.85
C ASP A 158 -5.28 -12.05 9.36
N ALA A 159 -3.96 -12.24 9.40
CA ALA A 159 -3.02 -11.20 9.78
C ALA A 159 -3.04 -10.04 8.77
N TRP A 160 -3.09 -10.35 7.47
CA TRP A 160 -3.20 -9.38 6.39
C TRP A 160 -4.51 -8.59 6.48
N ILE A 161 -5.65 -9.26 6.65
CA ILE A 161 -6.95 -8.61 6.83
C ILE A 161 -6.91 -7.67 8.03
N ALA A 162 -6.39 -8.14 9.17
CA ALA A 162 -6.27 -7.33 10.38
C ALA A 162 -5.42 -6.08 10.15
N LEU A 163 -4.31 -6.18 9.40
CA LEU A 163 -3.49 -5.03 9.04
C LEU A 163 -4.24 -4.06 8.13
N ILE A 164 -4.85 -4.53 7.05
CA ILE A 164 -5.57 -3.68 6.09
C ILE A 164 -6.77 -2.96 6.73
N ASP A 165 -7.41 -3.58 7.72
CA ASP A 165 -8.50 -2.97 8.49
C ASP A 165 -8.05 -1.78 9.34
N VAL A 166 -6.77 -1.73 9.74
CA VAL A 166 -6.22 -0.66 10.59
C VAL A 166 -5.27 0.30 9.87
N THR A 167 -4.74 -0.08 8.71
CA THR A 167 -3.96 0.86 7.87
C THR A 167 -4.89 1.98 7.41
N ALA A 168 -4.54 3.21 7.80
CA ALA A 168 -5.34 4.41 7.58
C ALA A 168 -5.71 4.62 6.10
N ASN A 169 -6.64 5.53 5.85
CA ASN A 169 -7.32 5.84 4.58
C ASN A 169 -6.45 6.01 3.32
N TRP A 170 -5.12 5.92 3.40
CA TRP A 170 -4.19 6.15 2.30
C TRP A 170 -3.82 4.88 1.50
N CYS A 171 -3.70 3.70 2.12
CA CYS A 171 -3.39 2.46 1.37
C CYS A 171 -4.63 1.85 0.70
N GLN A 172 -5.82 2.05 1.28
CA GLN A 172 -7.05 1.42 0.78
C GLN A 172 -7.46 1.92 -0.63
N PRO A 173 -7.34 3.22 -0.97
CA PRO A 173 -7.52 3.70 -2.34
C PRO A 173 -6.58 3.03 -3.34
N ASP A 174 -5.30 2.83 -3.01
CA ASP A 174 -4.35 2.10 -3.89
C ASP A 174 -4.86 0.69 -4.22
N PHE A 175 -5.38 -0.03 -3.24
CA PHE A 175 -5.99 -1.33 -3.50
C PHE A 175 -7.26 -1.24 -4.34
N LEU A 176 -8.13 -0.28 -4.04
CA LEU A 176 -9.40 -0.10 -4.75
C LEU A 176 -9.18 0.27 -6.22
N PHE A 177 -8.31 1.22 -6.51
CA PHE A 177 -8.16 1.83 -7.84
C PHE A 177 -6.98 1.30 -8.67
N LEU A 178 -5.99 0.64 -8.06
CA LEU A 178 -4.82 0.13 -8.81
C LEU A 178 -4.79 -1.41 -8.89
N HIS A 179 -5.37 -2.13 -7.93
CA HIS A 179 -5.33 -3.60 -8.00
C HIS A 179 -6.26 -4.12 -9.12
N PRO A 180 -5.80 -4.91 -10.09
CA PRO A 180 -6.65 -5.37 -11.18
C PRO A 180 -7.74 -6.32 -10.74
N LYS A 181 -7.39 -7.32 -9.93
CA LYS A 181 -8.30 -8.39 -9.57
C LYS A 181 -9.17 -8.01 -8.38
N PRO A 182 -10.40 -8.53 -8.27
CA PRO A 182 -11.09 -8.54 -7.01
C PRO A 182 -10.35 -9.47 -6.05
N GLY A 183 -10.51 -9.26 -4.74
CA GLY A 183 -9.91 -10.14 -3.74
C GLY A 183 -10.84 -10.41 -2.57
N THR A 184 -10.29 -10.60 -1.38
CA THR A 184 -11.07 -10.89 -0.19
C THR A 184 -11.98 -9.71 0.14
N LYS A 185 -13.28 -10.00 0.35
CA LYS A 185 -14.32 -8.98 0.59
C LYS A 185 -14.47 -7.94 -0.55
N SER A 186 -14.37 -8.39 -1.80
CA SER A 186 -14.56 -7.62 -3.05
C SER A 186 -13.33 -6.85 -3.54
N TRP A 187 -12.88 -5.81 -2.86
CA TRP A 187 -11.86 -4.90 -3.42
C TRP A 187 -10.45 -5.05 -2.84
N ARG A 188 -10.31 -5.72 -1.69
CA ARG A 188 -9.01 -5.90 -1.04
C ARG A 188 -8.32 -7.10 -1.67
N PRO A 189 -7.09 -6.96 -2.15
CA PRO A 189 -6.36 -8.15 -2.57
C PRO A 189 -6.10 -9.04 -1.36
N SER A 190 -6.21 -10.35 -1.56
CA SER A 190 -5.74 -11.34 -0.59
C SER A 190 -4.23 -11.27 -0.41
N TRP A 191 -3.74 -11.80 0.71
CA TRP A 191 -2.30 -11.95 0.95
C TRP A 191 -1.63 -12.72 -0.19
N LYS A 192 -2.27 -13.82 -0.61
CA LYS A 192 -1.78 -14.63 -1.74
C LYS A 192 -1.64 -13.80 -3.02
N GLN A 193 -2.61 -12.95 -3.34
CA GLN A 193 -2.56 -12.10 -4.53
C GLN A 193 -1.37 -11.14 -4.48
N VAL A 194 -1.23 -10.39 -3.38
CA VAL A 194 -0.14 -9.40 -3.27
C VAL A 194 1.25 -10.03 -3.16
N MET A 195 1.35 -11.32 -2.81
CA MET A 195 2.64 -12.00 -2.69
C MET A 195 3.04 -12.84 -3.90
N THR A 196 2.09 -13.23 -4.75
CA THR A 196 2.37 -14.16 -5.88
C THR A 196 2.14 -13.54 -7.25
N GLU A 197 1.33 -12.49 -7.34
CA GLU A 197 1.01 -11.86 -8.61
C GLU A 197 1.93 -10.67 -8.93
N LYS A 198 2.01 -10.33 -10.21
CA LYS A 198 2.67 -9.10 -10.66
C LYS A 198 1.90 -7.90 -10.11
N LEU A 199 2.55 -7.12 -9.27
CA LEU A 199 1.96 -5.92 -8.70
C LEU A 199 1.81 -4.81 -9.76
N PRO A 200 0.83 -3.92 -9.61
CA PRO A 200 0.76 -2.68 -10.37
C PRO A 200 2.11 -1.96 -10.37
N LEU A 201 2.48 -1.36 -11.52
CA LEU A 201 3.76 -0.70 -11.69
C LEU A 201 3.97 0.39 -10.63
N LYS A 202 5.25 0.66 -10.32
CA LYS A 202 5.74 1.77 -9.49
C LYS A 202 5.36 3.11 -10.14
N GLY A 203 4.09 3.47 -10.07
CA GLY A 203 3.64 4.83 -10.30
C GLY A 203 3.86 5.59 -9.01
N LYS A 204 4.48 6.77 -9.09
CA LYS A 204 4.25 7.79 -8.06
C LYS A 204 2.74 7.84 -7.86
N PRO A 205 2.22 7.74 -6.61
CA PRO A 205 0.80 7.71 -6.42
C PRO A 205 0.21 8.95 -7.11
N ALA A 206 -0.86 8.76 -7.88
CA ALA A 206 -1.65 9.86 -8.41
C ALA A 206 -2.25 10.71 -7.26
N TRP A 207 -2.15 10.21 -6.03
CA TRP A 207 -2.67 10.80 -4.82
C TRP A 207 -1.51 11.22 -3.91
N GLY A 208 -1.20 12.51 -3.94
CA GLY A 208 -0.23 13.25 -3.13
C GLY A 208 0.61 12.44 -2.13
N SER A 209 1.90 12.31 -2.45
CA SER A 209 3.00 11.98 -1.52
C SER A 209 3.25 13.13 -0.53
N SER A 210 2.20 13.57 0.18
CA SER A 210 2.24 14.75 1.05
C SER A 210 2.04 14.42 2.53
N TRP A 211 2.27 13.19 2.97
CA TRP A 211 2.33 12.90 4.41
C TRP A 211 3.75 13.08 4.99
N ILE A 212 4.81 12.92 4.18
CA ILE A 212 6.20 13.07 4.66
C ILE A 212 6.77 14.49 4.58
N LYS A 213 6.20 15.39 3.77
CA LYS A 213 6.55 16.83 3.89
C LYS A 213 6.05 17.45 5.21
N GLN A 214 5.29 16.72 6.01
CA GLN A 214 4.63 17.19 7.22
C GLN A 214 5.03 16.40 8.47
N LEU A 215 6.33 16.09 8.60
CA LEU A 215 6.96 15.98 9.93
C LEU A 215 7.26 17.37 10.54
N GLY A 216 6.45 18.37 10.17
CA GLY A 216 6.27 19.61 10.91
C GLY A 216 4.82 19.59 11.38
N MET A 217 4.64 19.43 12.69
CA MET A 217 3.35 19.40 13.35
C MET A 217 2.41 20.48 12.83
N GLU A 218 1.32 20.07 12.22
CA GLU A 218 0.01 20.70 12.31
C GLU A 218 -1.00 19.71 11.75
N LYS A 219 -2.16 19.61 12.39
CA LYS A 219 -3.31 18.82 11.92
C LYS A 219 -3.59 19.19 10.45
N ALA A 220 -2.98 18.50 9.49
CA ALA A 220 -3.48 18.51 8.14
C ALA A 220 -4.89 17.95 8.24
N LYS A 221 -5.85 18.87 8.11
CA LYS A 221 -7.25 18.56 7.95
C LYS A 221 -7.34 17.39 6.98
N THR A 222 -8.11 16.39 7.39
CA THR A 222 -8.53 15.19 6.66
C THR A 222 -9.31 15.52 5.37
N SER A 223 -8.93 16.56 4.62
CA SER A 223 -9.85 17.36 3.80
C SER A 223 -9.45 17.54 2.34
N SER A 224 -8.49 16.80 1.79
CA SER A 224 -8.20 16.89 0.35
C SER A 224 -8.73 15.73 -0.49
N PHE A 225 -9.20 14.64 0.12
CA PHE A 225 -9.37 13.36 -0.61
C PHE A 225 -10.69 12.65 -0.30
N ASN A 226 -11.79 13.38 -0.43
CA ASN A 226 -13.13 12.85 -0.18
C ASN A 226 -14.04 12.91 -1.39
N ASP A 227 -13.59 13.22 -2.60
CA ASP A 227 -14.50 13.36 -3.74
C ASP A 227 -14.11 12.38 -4.87
N GLY A 228 -15.11 11.64 -5.32
CA GLY A 228 -15.04 10.75 -6.49
C GLY A 228 -16.34 10.84 -7.27
N TYR A 229 -16.39 10.18 -8.41
CA TYR A 229 -17.51 10.22 -9.35
C TYR A 229 -18.06 8.81 -9.53
N ILE A 230 -19.38 8.64 -9.39
CA ILE A 230 -20.06 7.41 -9.80
C ILE A 230 -20.79 7.63 -11.11
N ILE A 231 -20.59 6.71 -12.06
CA ILE A 231 -21.42 6.54 -13.24
C ILE A 231 -22.21 5.25 -13.04
N GLU A 232 -23.53 5.35 -12.88
CA GLU A 232 -24.36 4.18 -12.51
C GLU A 232 -24.41 3.09 -13.59
N SER A 233 -24.37 3.50 -14.87
CA SER A 233 -24.49 2.58 -16.00
C SER A 233 -23.66 3.09 -17.17
N ALA A 234 -22.61 2.36 -17.53
CA ALA A 234 -21.75 2.66 -18.66
C ALA A 234 -21.35 1.38 -19.42
N LEU A 235 -21.36 1.42 -20.75
CA LEU A 235 -21.07 0.27 -21.59
C LEU A 235 -19.57 0.20 -21.86
N VAL A 236 -18.90 -0.83 -21.31
CA VAL A 236 -17.48 -1.09 -21.53
C VAL A 236 -17.33 -2.16 -22.61
N ARG A 237 -16.47 -1.93 -23.60
CA ARG A 237 -16.16 -2.87 -24.68
C ARG A 237 -14.67 -2.95 -25.00
N GLY A 238 -14.22 -4.11 -25.48
CA GLY A 238 -12.87 -4.31 -26.02
C GLY A 238 -11.79 -4.58 -24.96
N LEU A 239 -12.18 -4.97 -23.74
CA LEU A 239 -11.27 -5.35 -22.66
C LEU A 239 -11.46 -6.81 -22.18
N SER A 240 -12.26 -7.58 -22.92
CA SER A 240 -12.66 -8.95 -22.58
C SER A 240 -11.54 -9.97 -22.71
N GLU A 241 -10.67 -9.79 -23.71
CA GLU A 241 -9.56 -10.72 -23.98
C GLU A 241 -8.24 -10.17 -23.43
N GLY A 242 -7.37 -11.07 -22.94
CA GLY A 242 -6.00 -10.73 -22.57
C GLY A 242 -5.13 -10.54 -23.81
N ASN A 243 -4.12 -9.69 -23.73
CA ASN A 243 -3.07 -9.58 -24.74
C ASN A 243 -1.99 -10.65 -24.46
N PRO A 244 -1.77 -11.63 -25.36
CA PRO A 244 -0.79 -12.71 -25.14
C PRO A 244 0.64 -12.23 -24.91
N GLN A 245 1.00 -11.08 -25.48
CA GLN A 245 2.31 -10.44 -25.33
C GLN A 245 2.41 -9.59 -24.05
N GLY A 246 1.35 -9.54 -23.24
CA GLY A 246 1.31 -8.79 -21.98
C GLY A 246 1.29 -7.27 -22.16
N GLN A 247 1.04 -6.78 -23.37
CA GLN A 247 0.96 -5.35 -23.69
C GLN A 247 -0.34 -4.73 -23.14
N GLU A 248 -0.40 -3.40 -23.15
CA GLU A 248 -1.61 -2.69 -22.79
C GLU A 248 -2.79 -3.05 -23.70
N ARG A 249 -3.99 -2.99 -23.14
CA ARG A 249 -5.24 -3.31 -23.83
C ARG A 249 -6.08 -2.05 -23.92
N HIS A 250 -6.60 -1.77 -25.10
CA HIS A 250 -7.42 -0.61 -25.36
C HIS A 250 -8.88 -1.03 -25.56
N GLY A 251 -9.76 -0.32 -24.88
CA GLY A 251 -11.19 -0.48 -25.00
C GLY A 251 -11.88 0.83 -25.28
N LYS A 252 -13.20 0.76 -25.25
CA LYS A 252 -14.10 1.90 -25.39
C LYS A 252 -15.11 1.88 -24.27
N LEU A 253 -15.29 3.04 -23.67
CA LEU A 253 -16.43 3.34 -22.82
C LEU A 253 -17.46 4.06 -23.70
N VAL A 254 -18.60 3.42 -23.93
CA VAL A 254 -19.70 3.97 -24.71
C VAL A 254 -20.78 4.43 -23.75
N GLU A 255 -21.14 5.69 -23.88
CA GLU A 255 -22.36 6.26 -23.30
C GLU A 255 -23.46 6.20 -24.36
N ASP A 256 -24.64 5.71 -23.96
CA ASP A 256 -25.84 5.74 -24.80
C ASP A 256 -26.75 6.86 -24.31
N ASN A 257 -26.65 8.04 -24.94
CA ASN A 257 -27.57 9.15 -24.73
C ASN A 257 -28.46 9.29 -25.97
N THR A 258 -29.63 8.64 -25.97
CA THR A 258 -30.80 8.96 -26.81
C THR A 258 -30.51 9.52 -28.22
N GLY A 259 -29.54 8.93 -28.94
CA GLY A 259 -29.14 9.33 -30.30
C GLY A 259 -27.71 9.85 -30.52
N THR A 260 -26.92 10.15 -29.48
CA THR A 260 -25.47 10.49 -29.62
C THR A 260 -24.63 9.56 -28.76
N HIS A 261 -23.79 8.75 -29.41
CA HIS A 261 -22.86 7.85 -28.73
C HIS A 261 -21.56 8.60 -28.39
N HIS A 262 -21.38 8.99 -27.12
CA HIS A 262 -20.06 9.44 -26.67
C HIS A 262 -19.18 8.21 -26.41
N THR A 263 -17.96 8.25 -26.94
CA THR A 263 -17.03 7.12 -26.85
C THR A 263 -15.70 7.61 -26.29
N PHE A 264 -15.40 7.20 -25.07
CA PHE A 264 -14.14 7.50 -24.41
C PHE A 264 -13.15 6.34 -24.61
N LYS A 265 -11.90 6.67 -24.92
CA LYS A 265 -10.83 5.67 -25.01
C LYS A 265 -10.38 5.28 -23.60
N ILE A 266 -10.38 3.98 -23.33
CA ILE A 266 -9.95 3.43 -22.04
C ILE A 266 -8.78 2.46 -22.27
N VAL A 267 -7.90 2.33 -21.28
CA VAL A 267 -6.70 1.50 -21.34
C VAL A 267 -6.52 0.70 -20.05
N THR A 268 -6.02 -0.53 -20.17
CA THR A 268 -5.57 -1.33 -19.02
C THR A 268 -4.14 -1.81 -19.24
N HIS A 269 -3.31 -1.74 -18.20
CA HIS A 269 -1.94 -2.29 -18.21
C HIS A 269 -1.86 -3.70 -17.57
N HIS A 270 -3.02 -4.31 -17.29
CA HIS A 270 -3.14 -5.65 -16.75
C HIS A 270 -3.89 -6.56 -17.71
N GLN A 271 -3.72 -7.88 -17.54
CA GLN A 271 -4.35 -8.89 -18.40
C GLN A 271 -5.62 -9.52 -17.81
N TYR A 272 -6.04 -9.09 -16.61
CA TYR A 272 -7.30 -9.56 -16.04
C TYR A 272 -8.50 -9.12 -16.92
N PRO A 273 -9.34 -10.05 -17.40
CA PRO A 273 -10.37 -9.75 -18.38
C PRO A 273 -11.49 -8.88 -17.78
N ILE A 274 -12.00 -7.95 -18.58
CA ILE A 274 -13.19 -7.16 -18.29
C ILE A 274 -14.19 -7.44 -19.41
N PRO A 275 -15.16 -8.36 -19.21
CA PRO A 275 -16.11 -8.72 -20.25
C PRO A 275 -16.89 -7.51 -20.77
N ASP A 276 -17.27 -7.54 -22.04
CA ASP A 276 -18.11 -6.49 -22.61
C ASP A 276 -19.46 -6.45 -21.88
N GLY A 277 -19.93 -5.26 -21.48
CA GLY A 277 -21.17 -5.15 -20.73
C GLY A 277 -21.40 -3.79 -20.07
N LEU A 278 -22.53 -3.69 -19.38
CA LEU A 278 -22.90 -2.53 -18.58
C LEU A 278 -22.33 -2.66 -17.16
N TYR A 279 -21.69 -1.58 -16.70
CA TYR A 279 -21.05 -1.52 -15.40
C TYR A 279 -21.37 -0.23 -14.68
N THR A 280 -21.24 -0.28 -13.36
CA THR A 280 -21.13 0.91 -12.51
C THR A 280 -19.67 1.27 -12.40
N LEU A 281 -19.32 2.52 -12.68
CA LEU A 281 -17.95 3.01 -12.62
C LEU A 281 -17.77 3.94 -11.43
N LEU A 282 -16.62 3.84 -10.76
CA LEU A 282 -16.19 4.77 -9.73
C LEU A 282 -14.86 5.38 -10.14
N GLY A 283 -14.83 6.69 -10.36
CA GLY A 283 -13.64 7.48 -10.64
C GLY A 283 -13.17 8.23 -9.40
N ALA A 284 -11.86 8.41 -9.28
CA ALA A 284 -11.28 9.31 -8.27
C ALA A 284 -10.99 10.68 -8.89
N ASP A 285 -11.33 11.75 -8.17
CA ASP A 285 -10.87 13.09 -8.52
C ASP A 285 -9.39 13.23 -8.11
N SER A 286 -8.53 13.72 -9.01
CA SER A 286 -7.13 14.01 -8.70
C SER A 286 -6.84 15.47 -8.99
N LYS A 287 -6.38 16.19 -7.96
CA LYS A 287 -5.91 17.59 -8.09
C LYS A 287 -4.48 17.69 -8.64
N ASP A 288 -3.74 16.59 -8.65
CA ASP A 288 -2.37 16.54 -9.18
C ASP A 288 -2.41 15.94 -10.60
N PHE A 289 -2.41 16.83 -11.59
CA PHE A 289 -2.46 16.51 -13.00
C PHE A 289 -1.27 15.67 -13.46
N ARG A 290 -1.59 14.58 -14.18
CA ARG A 290 -1.00 14.19 -15.49
C ARG A 290 -1.76 13.00 -16.06
N VAL A 291 -2.70 13.31 -16.96
CA VAL A 291 -3.10 12.52 -18.15
C VAL A 291 -3.93 11.24 -17.94
N LEU A 292 -3.97 10.56 -16.79
CA LEU A 292 -4.71 9.29 -16.66
C LEU A 292 -5.56 9.20 -15.38
N LEU A 293 -6.88 9.13 -15.54
CA LEU A 293 -7.82 8.91 -14.44
C LEU A 293 -8.04 7.43 -14.20
N HIS A 294 -7.99 7.02 -12.94
CA HIS A 294 -8.23 5.65 -12.53
C HIS A 294 -9.72 5.43 -12.26
N TRP A 295 -10.26 4.38 -12.85
CA TRP A 295 -11.65 3.99 -12.73
C TRP A 295 -11.75 2.57 -12.22
N VAL A 296 -12.59 2.37 -11.21
CA VAL A 296 -13.03 1.06 -10.76
C VAL A 296 -14.23 0.65 -11.59
N VAL A 297 -14.13 -0.53 -12.20
CA VAL A 297 -15.25 -1.22 -12.83
C VAL A 297 -15.90 -2.11 -11.81
N GLY A 298 -17.20 -1.95 -11.61
CA GLY A 298 -17.95 -2.77 -10.66
C GLY A 298 -19.41 -2.96 -11.04
N ARG A 299 -20.14 -3.58 -10.12
CA ARG A 299 -21.58 -3.72 -10.17
C ARG A 299 -22.19 -3.18 -8.89
N ARG A 300 -23.25 -2.39 -9.00
CA ARG A 300 -24.07 -2.01 -7.86
C ARG A 300 -24.82 -3.24 -7.33
N LEU A 301 -24.71 -3.50 -6.04
CA LEU A 301 -25.51 -4.50 -5.33
C LEU A 301 -26.87 -3.89 -4.89
N PRO A 302 -27.89 -4.73 -4.59
CA PRO A 302 -29.21 -4.25 -4.14
C PRO A 302 -29.16 -3.36 -2.89
N ASP A 303 -28.16 -3.55 -2.03
CA ASP A 303 -27.91 -2.76 -0.82
C ASP A 303 -27.08 -1.49 -1.07
N ARG A 304 -26.97 -1.09 -2.35
CA ARG A 304 -26.20 0.08 -2.81
C ARG A 304 -24.69 -0.04 -2.64
N ARG A 305 -24.12 -1.19 -2.28
CA ARG A 305 -22.65 -1.35 -2.30
C ARG A 305 -22.12 -1.50 -3.73
N LEU A 306 -20.89 -1.06 -3.95
CA LEU A 306 -20.17 -1.31 -5.19
C LEU A 306 -19.33 -2.59 -5.02
N MET A 307 -19.64 -3.62 -5.81
CA MET A 307 -18.79 -4.79 -5.94
C MET A 307 -17.75 -4.51 -7.03
N LYS A 308 -16.48 -4.39 -6.64
CA LYS A 308 -15.37 -4.25 -7.59
C LYS A 308 -15.23 -5.51 -8.44
N LEU A 309 -15.02 -5.31 -9.74
CA LEU A 309 -14.67 -6.34 -10.71
C LEU A 309 -13.26 -6.13 -11.26
N SER A 310 -12.91 -4.91 -11.66
CA SER A 310 -11.58 -4.60 -12.16
C SER A 310 -11.30 -3.09 -12.11
N VAL A 311 -10.17 -2.66 -12.66
CA VAL A 311 -9.85 -1.24 -12.87
C VAL A 311 -9.48 -0.98 -14.33
N PHE A 312 -9.59 0.27 -14.78
CA PHE A 312 -8.96 0.74 -16.01
C PHE A 312 -8.56 2.21 -15.86
N GLN A 313 -7.85 2.73 -16.84
CA GLN A 313 -7.52 4.14 -16.92
C GLN A 313 -8.15 4.79 -18.15
N MET A 314 -8.36 6.10 -18.07
CA MET A 314 -8.90 6.92 -19.15
C MET A 314 -8.03 8.16 -19.32
N TYR A 315 -7.66 8.48 -20.56
CA TYR A 315 -6.79 9.62 -20.84
C TYR A 315 -7.54 10.95 -20.65
N GLU A 316 -6.86 11.92 -20.05
CA GLU A 316 -7.40 13.24 -19.74
C GLU A 316 -7.57 14.12 -20.99
N ASP A 317 -6.73 13.91 -22.02
CA ASP A 317 -6.64 14.76 -23.21
C ASP A 317 -8.01 14.93 -23.88
N THR A 318 -8.63 16.09 -23.64
CA THR A 318 -9.95 16.56 -24.08
C THR A 318 -11.18 15.77 -23.62
N GLU A 319 -11.04 14.48 -23.34
CA GLU A 319 -12.14 13.56 -23.02
C GLU A 319 -12.60 13.68 -21.55
N PHE A 320 -11.68 13.86 -20.60
CA PHE A 320 -12.09 14.20 -19.23
C PHE A 320 -12.55 15.64 -19.11
N ALA A 321 -11.93 16.59 -19.82
CA ALA A 321 -12.42 17.98 -19.84
C ALA A 321 -13.88 18.05 -20.33
N ARG A 322 -14.26 17.18 -21.28
CA ARG A 322 -15.66 16.99 -21.69
C ARG A 322 -16.51 16.41 -20.56
N LEU A 323 -16.04 15.35 -19.89
CA LEU A 323 -16.70 14.80 -18.70
C LEU A 323 -16.80 15.82 -17.55
N SER A 324 -15.82 16.70 -17.38
CA SER A 324 -15.74 17.70 -16.32
C SER A 324 -16.58 18.93 -16.54
N LEU A 325 -16.85 19.28 -17.80
CA LEU A 325 -17.93 20.21 -18.12
C LEU A 325 -19.30 19.67 -17.67
N TYR A 326 -19.50 18.34 -17.62
CA TYR A 326 -20.67 17.74 -16.96
C TYR A 326 -20.55 17.73 -15.42
N PHE A 327 -19.34 17.75 -14.84
CA PHE A 327 -19.08 17.74 -13.38
C PHE A 327 -19.17 19.11 -12.68
N GLU A 328 -19.01 20.22 -13.41
CA GLU A 328 -18.91 21.57 -12.83
C GLU A 328 -20.21 22.39 -12.87
N HIS A 329 -21.18 22.02 -13.71
CA HIS A 329 -22.26 22.96 -14.05
C HIS A 329 -23.65 22.68 -13.48
N ASP A 330 -23.90 21.63 -12.68
CA ASP A 330 -25.24 21.33 -12.08
C ASP A 330 -26.40 21.59 -13.07
N LEU A 331 -26.18 21.29 -14.36
CA LEU A 331 -27.09 21.72 -15.42
C LEU A 331 -28.37 20.88 -15.35
N PRO A 332 -29.55 21.52 -15.34
CA PRO A 332 -30.80 20.82 -15.25
C PRO A 332 -31.04 20.06 -16.55
N LYS A 333 -31.11 18.73 -16.44
CA LYS A 333 -31.62 17.78 -17.45
C LYS A 333 -30.78 17.63 -18.73
N TYR A 334 -29.69 16.89 -18.62
CA TYR A 334 -29.31 15.96 -19.69
C TYR A 334 -29.64 14.55 -19.20
N SER A 335 -30.59 13.91 -19.88
CA SER A 335 -31.23 12.68 -19.45
C SER A 335 -30.30 11.47 -19.62
N HIS A 336 -30.05 10.80 -18.49
CA HIS A 336 -29.71 9.37 -18.31
C HIS A 336 -28.33 8.98 -17.77
N ILE A 337 -27.31 9.85 -17.77
CA ILE A 337 -26.18 9.64 -16.84
C ILE A 337 -26.49 10.31 -15.51
N THR A 338 -26.76 9.48 -14.50
CA THR A 338 -26.74 9.94 -13.11
C THR A 338 -25.31 9.92 -12.63
N ILE A 339 -24.61 11.04 -12.78
CA ILE A 339 -23.30 11.25 -12.15
C ILE A 339 -23.53 11.73 -10.73
N GLN A 340 -22.96 11.01 -9.77
CA GLN A 340 -23.01 11.42 -8.37
C GLN A 340 -21.60 11.69 -7.88
N ARG A 341 -21.40 12.88 -7.30
CA ARG A 341 -20.23 13.08 -6.44
C ARG A 341 -20.41 12.25 -5.19
N VAL A 342 -19.39 11.46 -4.86
CA VAL A 342 -19.41 10.56 -3.71
C VAL A 342 -18.17 10.72 -2.88
N SER A 343 -18.29 10.37 -1.61
CA SER A 343 -17.11 10.19 -0.77
C SER A 343 -16.47 8.83 -0.97
N ILE A 344 -15.23 8.81 -1.45
CA ILE A 344 -14.43 7.58 -1.58
C ILE A 344 -14.33 6.90 -0.20
N LEU A 345 -14.14 7.68 0.87
CA LEU A 345 -14.15 7.17 2.23
C LEU A 345 -15.49 6.50 2.59
N GLN A 346 -16.63 7.10 2.19
CA GLN A 346 -17.94 6.47 2.39
C GLN A 346 -18.11 5.20 1.56
N VAL A 347 -17.61 5.14 0.32
CA VAL A 347 -17.66 3.91 -0.50
C VAL A 347 -16.83 2.79 0.14
N LEU A 348 -15.64 3.13 0.64
CA LEU A 348 -14.80 2.20 1.39
C LEU A 348 -15.51 1.74 2.68
N GLN A 349 -16.09 2.65 3.46
CA GLN A 349 -16.82 2.33 4.69
C GLN A 349 -18.05 1.45 4.42
N LEU A 350 -18.89 1.79 3.43
CA LEU A 350 -20.07 1.00 3.08
C LEU A 350 -19.72 -0.42 2.59
N SER A 351 -18.54 -0.59 1.98
CA SER A 351 -18.03 -1.92 1.63
C SER A 351 -17.39 -2.66 2.84
N LEU A 352 -16.87 -1.93 3.83
CA LEU A 352 -16.33 -2.43 5.11
C LEU A 352 -17.42 -2.91 6.09
N TYR A 353 -18.50 -2.14 6.31
CA TYR A 353 -19.45 -2.31 7.42
C TYR A 353 -20.30 -3.59 7.39
N ALA A 354 -20.36 -4.30 6.25
CA ALA A 354 -21.06 -5.58 6.16
C ALA A 354 -20.27 -6.77 6.75
N THR A 355 -19.03 -6.57 7.21
CA THR A 355 -18.17 -7.66 7.71
C THR A 355 -18.00 -7.70 9.23
N PHE A 356 -18.63 -6.77 9.98
CA PHE A 356 -18.53 -6.70 11.44
C PHE A 356 -19.62 -7.49 12.20
N THR A 357 -20.48 -8.25 11.53
CA THR A 357 -21.38 -9.22 12.21
C THR A 357 -20.68 -10.58 12.40
N THR A 358 -19.51 -10.57 13.04
CA THR A 358 -18.94 -11.77 13.68
C THR A 358 -18.59 -11.43 15.12
N PRO A 359 -19.11 -12.16 16.13
CA PRO A 359 -18.77 -11.90 17.53
C PRO A 359 -17.35 -12.41 17.81
N GLY A 360 -16.43 -11.49 18.09
CA GLY A 360 -15.05 -11.82 18.47
C GLY A 360 -14.01 -10.94 17.78
N THR A 361 -14.00 -9.64 18.08
CA THR A 361 -12.87 -8.78 17.70
C THR A 361 -11.64 -9.12 18.54
N PRO A 362 -10.46 -9.38 17.92
CA PRO A 362 -9.22 -9.51 18.67
C PRO A 362 -8.78 -8.13 19.19
N ASN A 363 -8.17 -8.12 20.38
CA ASN A 363 -7.71 -6.93 21.09
C ASN A 363 -6.84 -6.03 20.20
N ILE A 364 -7.36 -4.85 19.83
CA ILE A 364 -6.65 -3.81 19.07
C ILE A 364 -5.98 -2.86 20.07
N TRP A 365 -4.67 -2.68 19.98
CA TRP A 365 -3.94 -1.67 20.75
C TRP A 365 -3.96 -0.34 19.97
N ARG A 366 -4.57 0.70 20.56
CA ARG A 366 -4.49 2.07 20.03
C ARG A 366 -3.24 2.75 20.57
N ILE A 367 -2.32 3.13 19.70
CA ILE A 367 -1.19 3.99 20.07
C ILE A 367 -1.76 5.42 20.20
N ARG A 368 -1.85 5.93 21.44
CA ARG A 368 -1.99 7.37 21.63
C ARG A 368 -0.59 7.97 21.51
N TYR A 369 -0.37 8.83 20.53
CA TYR A 369 0.75 9.75 20.56
C TYR A 369 0.56 10.65 21.80
N ALA A 370 1.26 10.33 22.88
CA ALA A 370 1.47 11.28 23.96
C ALA A 370 2.44 12.32 23.39
N ALA A 371 1.91 13.47 22.98
CA ALA A 371 2.74 14.67 22.88
C ALA A 371 3.26 14.95 24.29
N SER A 372 4.49 14.50 24.57
CA SER A 372 5.18 14.87 25.79
C SER A 372 5.64 16.31 25.62
N PRO A 373 5.27 17.24 26.51
CA PRO A 373 5.80 18.58 26.48
C PRO A 373 7.23 18.54 27.04
N LEU A 374 8.21 18.78 26.18
CA LEU A 374 9.51 19.32 26.56
C LEU A 374 9.83 20.49 25.65
#